data_AF-A0A1Z4I9Z9-F1
#
_entry.id   AF-A0A1Z4I9Z9-F1
#
_cell.length_a   1.000
_cell.length_b   1.000
_cell.length_c   1.000
_cell.angle_alpha   90.00
_cell.angle_beta   90.00
_cell.angle_gamma   90.00
#
_symmetry.space_group_name_H-M   'P 1'
#
loop_
_entity.id
_entity.type
_entity.pdbx_description
1 polymer ?
#
loop_
_entity_poly.entity_id
_entity_poly.type
_entity_poly.pdbx_seq_one_letter_code
_entity_poly.pdbx_strand_id
1 'polypeptide(L)'
;MTNHIEHNARNDKKLLEFELDLLKQEYFFLESTIEDYNKQIWTIKSLGLTATGAIIVLMIKKEINIANNIDFLVFAIPILFWALESQWKHFQRGFYQRVAVIESIFTQNLDFQSPKIYCSWQHSFHRSAMPYRVNYWRDGVCNRSVSATYILEILLLTLLLLFRHNFLSFLGK
;
A
#
# COMPACT_ATOMS: atom_id res chain seq x y z
N MET A 1 -56.09 15.50 4.30
CA MET A 1 -54.78 16.18 4.18
C MET A 1 -53.71 15.48 5.00
N THR A 2 -54.03 14.97 6.20
CA THR A 2 -53.19 14.14 7.08
C THR A 2 -52.66 12.84 6.44
N ASN A 3 -53.49 12.08 5.73
CA ASN A 3 -53.05 10.81 5.09
C ASN A 3 -51.96 10.98 4.02
N HIS A 4 -51.94 12.10 3.30
CA HIS A 4 -50.91 12.38 2.29
C HIS A 4 -49.56 12.71 2.92
N ILE A 5 -49.57 13.39 4.07
CA ILE A 5 -48.34 13.77 4.81
C ILE A 5 -47.71 12.54 5.44
N GLU A 6 -48.50 11.65 6.06
CA GLU A 6 -48.00 10.39 6.63
C GLU A 6 -47.47 9.42 5.58
N HIS A 7 -48.13 9.34 4.41
CA HIS A 7 -47.65 8.51 3.30
C HIS A 7 -46.32 9.02 2.75
N ASN A 8 -46.13 10.34 2.63
CA ASN A 8 -44.87 10.91 2.17
C ASN A 8 -43.74 10.67 3.17
N ALA A 9 -43.99 10.94 4.46
CA ALA A 9 -43.02 10.71 5.52
C ALA A 9 -42.59 9.22 5.64
N ARG A 10 -43.51 8.29 5.39
CA ARG A 10 -43.20 6.85 5.34
C ARG A 10 -42.31 6.50 4.15
N ASN A 11 -42.55 7.12 3.00
CA ASN A 11 -41.77 6.87 1.79
C ASN A 11 -40.36 7.43 1.92
N ASP A 12 -40.22 8.64 2.49
CA ASP A 12 -38.94 9.30 2.77
C ASP A 12 -38.10 8.47 3.77
N LYS A 13 -38.74 7.93 4.81
CA LYS A 13 -38.07 7.03 5.76
C LYS A 13 -37.55 5.75 5.08
N LYS A 14 -38.36 5.14 4.21
CA LYS A 14 -37.98 3.93 3.48
C LYS A 14 -36.83 4.18 2.50
N LEU A 15 -36.83 5.34 1.84
CA LEU A 15 -35.73 5.77 0.98
C LEU A 15 -34.44 5.96 1.77
N LEU A 16 -34.51 6.65 2.92
CA LEU A 16 -33.37 6.85 3.81
C LEU A 16 -32.77 5.51 4.29
N GLU A 17 -33.61 4.56 4.71
CA GLU A 17 -33.18 3.22 5.13
C GLU A 17 -32.46 2.48 3.99
N PHE A 18 -32.98 2.59 2.76
CA PHE A 18 -32.36 1.99 1.58
C PHE A 18 -31.00 2.63 1.23
N GLU A 19 -30.91 3.96 1.23
CA GLU A 19 -29.64 4.67 0.98
C GLU A 19 -28.59 4.36 2.05
N LEU A 20 -29.01 4.22 3.32
CA LEU A 20 -28.13 3.86 4.41
C LEU A 20 -27.59 2.43 4.27
N ASP A 21 -28.43 1.49 3.83
CA ASP A 21 -27.98 0.12 3.57
C ASP A 21 -26.97 0.08 2.41
N LEU A 22 -27.22 0.83 1.32
CA LEU A 22 -26.26 0.97 0.23
C LEU A 22 -24.93 1.57 0.69
N LEU A 23 -24.96 2.61 1.54
CA LEU A 23 -23.74 3.24 2.05
C LEU A 23 -22.95 2.30 2.97
N LYS A 24 -23.66 1.50 3.77
CA LYS A 24 -23.06 0.46 4.62
C LYS A 24 -22.40 -0.63 3.77
N GLN A 25 -23.08 -1.10 2.72
CA GLN A 25 -22.53 -2.08 1.78
C GLN A 25 -21.27 -1.53 1.10
N GLU A 26 -21.30 -0.27 0.64
CA GLU A 26 -20.14 0.40 0.06
C GLU A 26 -18.97 0.47 1.06
N TYR A 27 -19.25 0.85 2.31
CA TYR A 27 -18.23 0.90 3.37
C TYR A 27 -17.52 -0.43 3.56
N PHE A 28 -18.28 -1.53 3.74
CA PHE A 28 -17.67 -2.85 3.94
C PHE A 28 -16.91 -3.34 2.71
N PHE A 29 -17.42 -3.04 1.51
CA PHE A 29 -16.71 -3.34 0.27
C PHE A 29 -15.36 -2.61 0.20
N LEU A 30 -15.34 -1.31 0.51
CA LEU A 30 -14.12 -0.50 0.50
C LEU A 30 -13.10 -0.97 1.54
N GLU A 31 -13.54 -1.25 2.76
CA GLU A 31 -12.66 -1.77 3.83
C GLU A 31 -12.07 -3.14 3.45
N SER A 32 -12.89 -4.06 2.96
CA SER A 32 -12.40 -5.36 2.48
C SER A 32 -11.39 -5.19 1.35
N THR A 33 -11.66 -4.28 0.41
CA THR A 33 -10.75 -3.98 -0.70
C THR A 33 -9.41 -3.45 -0.18
N ILE A 34 -9.42 -2.51 0.76
CA ILE A 34 -8.21 -1.95 1.39
C ILE A 34 -7.41 -3.04 2.12
N GLU A 35 -8.08 -3.98 2.79
CA GLU A 35 -7.45 -5.11 3.46
C GLU A 35 -6.77 -6.05 2.46
N ASP A 36 -7.41 -6.31 1.31
CA ASP A 36 -6.83 -7.14 0.26
C ASP A 36 -5.61 -6.46 -0.39
N TYR A 37 -5.64 -5.13 -0.58
CA TYR A 37 -4.45 -4.36 -0.97
C TYR A 37 -3.30 -4.57 0.04
N ASN A 38 -3.58 -4.50 1.34
CA ASN A 38 -2.58 -4.77 2.37
C ASN A 38 -2.01 -6.18 2.22
N LYS A 39 -2.85 -7.21 2.10
CA LYS A 39 -2.40 -8.60 1.91
C LYS A 39 -1.47 -8.73 0.70
N GLN A 40 -1.81 -8.13 -0.44
CA GLN A 40 -0.98 -8.15 -1.64
C GLN A 40 0.37 -7.45 -1.43
N ILE A 41 0.40 -6.31 -0.72
CA ILE A 41 1.65 -5.62 -0.38
C ILE A 41 2.57 -6.51 0.47
N TRP A 42 2.01 -7.25 1.45
CA TRP A 42 2.78 -8.21 2.25
C TRP A 42 3.38 -9.33 1.39
N THR A 43 2.61 -9.88 0.46
CA THR A 43 3.09 -10.89 -0.49
C THR A 43 4.20 -10.35 -1.41
N ILE A 44 4.05 -9.12 -1.91
CA ILE A 44 5.08 -8.46 -2.74
C ILE A 44 6.39 -8.31 -1.96
N LYS A 45 6.33 -7.92 -0.68
CA LYS A 45 7.51 -7.81 0.17
C LYS A 45 8.18 -9.16 0.41
N SER A 46 7.41 -10.23 0.66
CA SER A 46 7.99 -11.55 0.91
C SER A 46 8.65 -12.13 -0.34
N LEU A 47 8.05 -11.94 -1.51
CA LEU A 47 8.64 -12.34 -2.79
C LEU A 47 9.90 -11.53 -3.11
N GLY A 48 9.89 -10.21 -2.88
CA GLY A 48 11.06 -9.37 -3.05
C GLY A 48 12.24 -9.83 -2.19
N LEU A 49 11.99 -10.05 -0.89
CA LEU A 49 13.01 -10.55 0.03
C LEU A 49 13.56 -11.93 -0.39
N THR A 50 12.69 -12.83 -0.84
CA THR A 50 13.09 -14.18 -1.30
C THR A 50 13.96 -14.09 -2.56
N ALA A 51 13.57 -13.27 -3.53
CA ALA A 51 14.32 -13.06 -4.77
C ALA A 51 15.71 -12.47 -4.50
N THR A 52 15.79 -11.45 -3.64
CA THR A 52 17.07 -10.85 -3.25
C THR A 52 17.93 -11.83 -2.45
N GLY A 53 17.35 -12.59 -1.53
CA GLY A 53 18.05 -13.65 -0.81
C GLY A 53 18.64 -14.71 -1.75
N ALA A 54 17.90 -15.13 -2.78
CA ALA A 54 18.38 -16.05 -3.80
C ALA A 54 19.58 -15.48 -4.57
N ILE A 55 19.55 -14.20 -4.96
CA ILE A 55 20.70 -13.55 -5.60
C ILE A 55 21.92 -13.57 -4.69
N ILE A 56 21.76 -13.21 -3.41
CA ILE A 56 22.88 -13.18 -2.45
C ILE A 56 23.51 -14.58 -2.33
N VAL A 57 22.69 -15.64 -2.22
CA VAL A 57 23.19 -17.02 -2.16
C VAL A 57 23.98 -17.38 -3.42
N LEU A 58 23.45 -17.05 -4.61
CA LEU A 58 24.12 -17.32 -5.88
C LEU A 58 25.43 -16.52 -6.03
N MET A 59 25.49 -15.29 -5.51
CA MET A 59 26.70 -14.48 -5.47
C MET A 59 27.77 -15.09 -4.57
N ILE A 60 27.39 -15.61 -3.39
CA ILE A 60 28.33 -16.25 -2.45
C ILE A 60 28.89 -17.55 -3.03
N LYS A 61 28.04 -18.37 -3.68
CA LYS A 61 28.46 -19.64 -4.29
C LYS A 61 29.38 -19.49 -5.50
N LYS A 62 29.66 -18.26 -5.96
CA LYS A 62 30.39 -17.96 -7.21
C LYS A 62 29.81 -18.64 -8.46
N GLU A 63 28.58 -19.14 -8.39
CA GLU A 63 27.88 -19.79 -9.51
C GLU A 63 27.50 -18.78 -10.60
N ILE A 64 27.41 -17.49 -10.25
CA ILE A 64 27.29 -16.41 -11.21
C ILE A 64 28.68 -15.82 -11.46
N ASN A 65 29.29 -16.20 -12.58
CA ASN A 65 30.52 -15.57 -13.06
C ASN A 65 30.14 -14.26 -13.75
N ILE A 66 29.87 -13.23 -12.94
CA ILE A 66 29.42 -11.92 -13.43
C ILE A 66 30.63 -11.22 -14.02
N ALA A 67 30.89 -11.44 -15.31
CA ALA A 67 31.81 -10.65 -16.10
C ALA A 67 31.23 -9.22 -16.22
N ASN A 68 31.72 -8.31 -15.36
CA ASN A 68 31.65 -6.83 -15.30
C ASN A 68 30.39 -6.04 -15.73
N ASN A 69 29.47 -6.57 -16.53
CA ASN A 69 28.29 -5.88 -17.06
C ASN A 69 26.94 -6.43 -16.55
N ILE A 70 26.91 -7.57 -15.86
CA ILE A 70 25.65 -8.19 -15.36
C ILE A 70 25.33 -7.75 -13.91
N ASP A 71 26.23 -7.03 -13.24
CA ASP A 71 26.03 -6.53 -11.87
C ASP A 71 24.83 -5.58 -11.76
N PHE A 72 24.48 -4.88 -12.83
CA PHE A 72 23.28 -4.02 -12.88
C PHE A 72 21.97 -4.81 -12.75
N LEU A 73 21.95 -6.09 -13.14
CA LEU A 73 20.75 -6.92 -13.07
C LEU A 73 20.37 -7.25 -11.62
N VAL A 74 21.34 -7.24 -10.70
CA VAL A 74 21.10 -7.43 -9.26
C VAL A 74 20.21 -6.33 -8.69
N PHE A 75 20.34 -5.10 -9.19
CA PHE A 75 19.51 -3.97 -8.75
C PHE A 75 18.15 -3.92 -9.44
N ALA A 76 17.97 -4.63 -10.57
CA ALA A 76 16.69 -4.64 -11.27
C ALA A 76 15.57 -5.26 -10.41
N ILE A 77 15.89 -6.29 -9.62
CA ILE A 77 14.92 -6.97 -8.74
C ILE A 77 14.32 -6.02 -7.70
N PRO A 78 15.10 -5.38 -6.79
CA PRO A 78 14.54 -4.48 -5.80
C PRO A 78 13.83 -3.28 -6.44
N ILE A 79 14.30 -2.78 -7.59
CA ILE A 79 13.62 -1.68 -8.31
C ILE A 79 12.24 -2.11 -8.83
N LEU A 80 12.11 -3.31 -9.40
CA LEU A 80 10.83 -3.84 -9.87
C LEU A 80 9.83 -4.02 -8.72
N PHE A 81 10.28 -4.62 -7.61
CA PHE A 81 9.44 -4.78 -6.42
C PHE A 81 9.08 -3.43 -5.79
N TRP A 82 9.99 -2.45 -5.81
CA TRP A 82 9.70 -1.09 -5.37
C TRP A 82 8.61 -0.43 -6.22
N ALA A 83 8.69 -0.55 -7.55
CA ALA A 83 7.67 0.00 -8.45
C ALA A 83 6.30 -0.66 -8.21
N LEU A 84 6.28 -1.99 -8.07
CA LEU A 84 5.05 -2.74 -7.78
C LEU A 84 4.45 -2.30 -6.45
N GLU A 85 5.19 -2.36 -5.33
CA GLU A 85 4.66 -1.94 -4.02
C GLU A 85 4.15 -0.49 -4.07
N SER A 86 4.86 0.40 -4.77
CA SER A 86 4.45 1.79 -4.95
C SER A 86 3.12 1.93 -5.69
N GLN A 87 2.87 1.13 -6.73
CA GLN A 87 1.58 1.08 -7.44
C GLN A 87 0.45 0.61 -6.53
N TRP A 88 0.65 -0.50 -5.82
CA TRP A 88 -0.38 -1.04 -4.91
C TRP A 88 -0.71 -0.06 -3.78
N LYS A 89 0.30 0.58 -3.16
CA LYS A 89 0.09 1.63 -2.16
C LYS A 89 -0.63 2.85 -2.71
N HIS A 90 -0.33 3.24 -3.94
CA HIS A 90 -1.00 4.38 -4.58
C HIS A 90 -2.49 4.07 -4.83
N PHE A 91 -2.81 2.89 -5.35
CA PHE A 91 -4.20 2.48 -5.54
C PHE A 91 -4.98 2.37 -4.22
N GLN A 92 -4.37 1.76 -3.19
CA GLN A 92 -4.96 1.67 -1.85
C GLN A 92 -5.36 3.05 -1.31
N ARG A 93 -4.50 4.05 -1.48
CA ARG A 93 -4.77 5.43 -1.02
C ARG A 93 -5.96 6.08 -1.68
N GLY A 94 -6.31 5.67 -2.90
CA GLY A 94 -7.48 6.17 -3.61
C GLY A 94 -8.80 5.86 -2.89
N PHE A 95 -8.85 4.78 -2.10
CA PHE A 95 -10.07 4.36 -1.41
C PHE A 95 -10.26 5.05 -0.05
N TYR A 96 -9.17 5.42 0.62
CA TYR A 96 -9.20 6.04 1.95
C TYR A 96 -10.04 7.32 2.03
N GLN A 97 -10.02 8.15 0.98
CA GLN A 97 -10.81 9.37 0.96
C GLN A 97 -12.31 9.06 1.02
N ARG A 98 -12.79 8.07 0.26
CA ARG A 98 -14.20 7.70 0.22
C ARG A 98 -14.64 7.10 1.56
N VAL A 99 -13.82 6.24 2.15
CA VAL A 99 -14.06 5.68 3.48
C VAL A 99 -14.17 6.79 4.53
N ALA A 100 -13.25 7.77 4.53
CA ALA A 100 -13.29 8.89 5.47
C ALA A 100 -14.59 9.70 5.37
N VAL A 101 -15.10 9.93 4.15
CA VAL A 101 -16.38 10.61 3.93
C VAL A 101 -17.53 9.78 4.50
N ILE A 102 -17.57 8.48 4.25
CA ILE A 102 -18.63 7.60 4.76
C ILE A 102 -18.62 7.57 6.30
N GLU A 103 -17.45 7.42 6.92
CA GLU A 103 -17.31 7.45 8.38
C GLU A 103 -17.74 8.80 8.97
N SER A 104 -17.47 9.91 8.28
CA SER A 104 -17.95 11.24 8.68
C SER A 104 -19.46 11.35 8.61
N ILE A 105 -20.11 10.80 7.58
CA ILE A 105 -21.58 10.77 7.44
C ILE A 105 -22.21 9.98 8.58
N PHE A 106 -21.70 8.78 8.87
CA PHE A 106 -22.21 7.95 9.97
C PHE A 106 -22.06 8.61 11.35
N THR A 107 -20.98 9.37 11.54
CA THR A 107 -20.69 10.00 12.83
C THR A 107 -21.43 11.32 13.02
N GLN A 108 -21.43 12.19 12.00
CA GLN A 108 -21.90 13.57 12.13
C GLN A 108 -23.40 13.70 11.84
N ASN A 109 -23.93 12.92 10.88
CA ASN A 109 -25.33 13.07 10.45
C ASN A 109 -26.27 12.09 11.14
N LEU A 110 -25.77 10.94 11.59
CA LEU A 110 -26.59 9.82 12.06
C LEU A 110 -26.31 9.42 13.52
N ASP A 111 -25.32 10.06 14.16
CA ASP A 111 -24.86 9.81 15.53
C ASP A 111 -24.61 8.31 15.85
N PHE A 112 -24.21 7.54 14.83
CA PHE A 112 -23.91 6.13 15.01
C PHE A 112 -22.53 5.94 15.65
N GLN A 113 -22.45 5.01 16.60
CA GLN A 113 -21.21 4.42 17.10
C GLN A 113 -20.62 3.49 16.01
N SER A 114 -20.19 4.06 14.89
CA SER A 114 -19.52 3.32 13.82
C SER A 114 -18.12 2.86 14.28
N PRO A 115 -17.62 1.69 13.82
CA PRO A 115 -16.27 1.19 14.15
C PRO A 115 -15.12 2.15 13.80
N LYS A 116 -15.33 3.13 12.92
CA LYS A 116 -14.35 4.19 12.55
C LYS A 116 -12.95 3.61 12.31
N ILE A 117 -12.84 2.55 11.51
CA ILE A 117 -11.59 1.80 11.33
C ILE A 117 -10.53 2.70 10.71
N TYR A 118 -10.89 3.41 9.64
CA TYR A 118 -9.94 4.31 8.98
C TYR A 118 -9.64 5.54 9.82
N CYS A 119 -10.65 6.25 10.35
CA CYS A 119 -10.43 7.44 11.18
C CYS A 119 -9.60 7.13 12.44
N SER A 120 -9.82 5.98 13.10
CA SER A 120 -9.07 5.58 14.29
C SER A 120 -7.61 5.26 13.96
N TRP A 121 -7.36 4.54 12.85
CA TRP A 121 -6.02 4.30 12.33
C TRP A 121 -5.32 5.62 11.98
N GLN A 122 -5.99 6.50 11.24
CA GLN A 122 -5.46 7.79 10.83
C GLN A 122 -5.05 8.62 12.04
N HIS A 123 -5.91 8.67 13.07
CA HIS A 123 -5.65 9.40 14.31
C HIS A 123 -4.43 8.82 15.04
N SER A 124 -4.37 7.48 15.20
CA SER A 124 -3.26 6.79 15.87
C SER A 124 -1.91 7.04 15.20
N PHE A 125 -1.88 7.09 13.86
CA PHE A 125 -0.64 7.27 13.09
C PHE A 125 -0.39 8.72 12.63
N HIS A 126 -1.16 9.69 13.15
CA HIS A 126 -1.05 11.11 12.80
C HIS A 126 -1.01 11.35 11.27
N ARG A 127 -1.85 10.61 10.54
CA ARG A 127 -1.93 10.67 9.08
C ARG A 127 -2.99 11.67 8.65
N SER A 128 -2.83 12.20 7.43
CA SER A 128 -3.82 13.10 6.83
C SER A 128 -4.75 12.34 5.88
N ALA A 129 -6.05 12.61 5.96
CA ALA A 129 -7.08 12.13 5.04
C ALA A 129 -7.20 12.96 3.75
N MET A 130 -6.26 13.87 3.50
CA MET A 130 -6.30 14.71 2.29
C MET A 130 -6.49 13.86 1.03
N PRO A 131 -7.27 14.33 0.04
CA PRO A 131 -7.46 13.66 -1.25
C PRO A 131 -6.11 13.49 -1.96
N TYR A 132 -5.47 12.34 -1.76
CA TYR A 132 -4.07 12.12 -2.09
C TYR A 132 -3.92 11.32 -3.38
N ARG A 133 -4.65 11.75 -4.43
CA ARG A 133 -4.46 11.28 -5.82
C ARG A 133 -3.64 12.26 -6.65
N VAL A 134 -2.88 13.16 -6.02
CA VAL A 134 -2.25 14.25 -6.75
C VAL A 134 -0.93 13.81 -7.39
N ASN A 135 -0.11 12.96 -6.73
CA ASN A 135 1.22 12.64 -7.27
C ASN A 135 1.70 11.21 -6.96
N TYR A 136 1.62 10.31 -7.95
CA TYR A 136 2.16 8.94 -7.85
C TYR A 136 3.63 8.90 -7.36
N TRP A 137 4.45 9.84 -7.83
CA TRP A 137 5.86 9.94 -7.44
C TRP A 137 6.05 10.16 -5.94
N ARG A 138 5.31 11.10 -5.36
CA ARG A 138 5.42 11.43 -3.93
C ARG A 138 4.71 10.38 -3.06
N ASP A 139 3.64 9.79 -3.59
CA ASP A 139 2.66 9.08 -2.77
C ASP A 139 2.83 7.56 -2.84
N GLY A 140 3.32 7.07 -3.98
CA GLY A 140 3.78 5.70 -4.18
C GLY A 140 5.29 5.62 -3.93
N VAL A 141 6.09 6.11 -4.89
CA VAL A 141 7.53 5.84 -4.97
C VAL A 141 8.31 6.41 -3.78
N CYS A 142 8.13 7.69 -3.46
CA CYS A 142 8.83 8.36 -2.36
C CYS A 142 8.14 8.19 -0.99
N ASN A 143 7.14 7.31 -0.89
CA ASN A 143 6.50 7.03 0.39
C ASN A 143 7.51 6.42 1.36
N ARG A 144 7.76 7.08 2.48
CA ARG A 144 8.75 6.66 3.50
C ARG A 144 8.60 5.19 3.92
N SER A 145 7.38 4.66 3.98
CA SER A 145 7.13 3.25 4.35
C SER A 145 7.53 2.24 3.27
N VAL A 146 7.62 2.68 2.02
CA VAL A 146 7.99 1.88 0.85
C VAL A 146 9.46 2.10 0.53
N SER A 147 9.87 3.35 0.33
CA SER A 147 11.22 3.70 -0.12
C SER A 147 12.31 3.27 0.86
N ALA A 148 12.07 3.35 2.17
CA ALA A 148 13.08 3.01 3.16
C ALA A 148 13.57 1.56 3.05
N THR A 149 12.68 0.59 2.82
CA THR A 149 13.07 -0.82 2.74
C THR A 149 13.90 -1.10 1.49
N TYR A 150 13.50 -0.55 0.34
CA TYR A 150 14.21 -0.76 -0.92
C TYR A 150 15.52 0.01 -1.01
N ILE A 151 15.61 1.20 -0.41
CA ILE A 151 16.88 1.95 -0.31
C ILE A 151 17.88 1.14 0.53
N LEU A 152 17.45 0.59 1.68
CA LEU A 152 18.32 -0.25 2.51
C LEU A 152 18.76 -1.52 1.78
N GLU A 153 17.87 -2.14 1.03
CA GLU A 153 18.16 -3.32 0.22
C GLU A 153 19.19 -3.03 -0.89
N ILE A 154 19.02 -1.95 -1.63
CA ILE A 154 19.96 -1.51 -2.66
C ILE A 154 21.32 -1.17 -2.05
N LEU A 155 21.36 -0.50 -0.89
CA LEU A 155 22.59 -0.20 -0.17
C LEU A 155 23.31 -1.49 0.26
N LEU A 156 22.58 -2.48 0.77
CA LEU A 156 23.13 -3.78 1.15
C LEU A 156 23.74 -4.50 -0.06
N LEU A 157 23.02 -4.55 -1.18
CA LEU A 157 23.50 -5.18 -2.42
C LEU A 157 24.74 -4.47 -2.97
N THR A 158 24.77 -3.13 -2.90
CA THR A 158 25.93 -2.33 -3.30
C THR A 158 27.16 -2.67 -2.44
N LEU A 159 26.98 -2.76 -1.12
CA LEU A 159 28.06 -3.10 -0.19
C LEU A 159 28.59 -4.52 -0.44
N LEU A 160 27.70 -5.48 -0.71
CA LEU A 160 28.08 -6.86 -1.07
C LEU A 160 28.87 -6.92 -2.38
N LEU A 161 28.46 -6.17 -3.41
CA LEU A 161 29.17 -6.08 -4.68
C LEU A 161 30.56 -5.44 -4.52
N LEU A 162 30.67 -4.36 -3.75
CA LEU A 162 31.94 -3.72 -3.44
C LEU A 162 32.89 -4.66 -2.68
N PHE A 163 32.37 -5.38 -1.67
CA PHE A 163 33.14 -6.36 -0.93
C PHE A 163 33.64 -7.49 -1.85
N ARG A 164 32.77 -8.01 -2.73
CA ARG A 164 33.13 -9.03 -3.71
C ARG A 164 34.23 -8.54 -4.66
N HIS A 165 34.11 -7.32 -5.20
CA HIS A 165 35.08 -6.75 -6.13
C HIS A 165 36.45 -6.55 -5.46
N ASN A 166 36.47 -5.97 -4.26
CA ASN A 166 37.70 -5.79 -3.48
C ASN A 166 38.35 -7.13 -3.10
N PHE A 167 37.54 -8.12 -2.70
CA PHE A 167 38.02 -9.46 -2.36
C PHE A 167 38.59 -10.22 -3.57
N LEU A 168 37.94 -10.12 -4.73
CA LEU A 168 38.46 -10.68 -5.99
C LEU A 168 39.76 -9.99 -6.43
N SER A 169 39.83 -8.65 -6.34
CA SER A 169 41.04 -7.88 -6.65
C SER A 169 42.21 -8.22 -5.71
N PHE A 170 41.93 -8.54 -4.44
CA PHE A 170 42.95 -8.92 -3.46
C PHE A 170 43.52 -10.34 -3.69
N LEU A 171 42.73 -11.24 -4.29
CA LEU A 171 43.10 -12.64 -4.54
C LEU A 171 43.88 -12.87 -5.85
N GLY A 172 44.15 -11.83 -6.65
CA GLY A 172 45.08 -11.92 -7.78
C GLY A 172 44.60 -12.80 -8.94
N LYS A 173 43.47 -12.39 -9.56
CA LYS A 173 43.20 -12.53 -11.00
C LYS A 173 42.49 -11.29 -11.49
#